data_AF-A0A1G7F2H7-F1
#
_entry.id   AF-A0A1G7F2H7-F1
#
_cell.length_a   1.000
_cell.length_b   1.000
_cell.length_c   1.000
_cell.angle_alpha   90.00
_cell.angle_beta   90.00
_cell.angle_gamma   90.00
#
_symmetry.space_group_name_H-M   'P 1'
#
loop_
_entity.id
_entity.type
_entity.pdbx_description
1 polymer ?
#
loop_
_entity_poly.entity_id
_entity_poly.type
_entity_poly.pdbx_seq_one_letter_code
_entity_poly.pdbx_strand_id
1 'polypeptide(L)'
;MGGLAMMIIGAILSMMMAFYLLPDVFGEEALVSRWWWEIVLNLQILCLAFMWFCHHNRIIFSRGWWRMRAIVHFITGVVSVSYPVGIMLISAYMDWFREAPSERQVYLLMLGGVALWAVGNFVVPIIVWLMARPSARSDDASPLKFRPHIWLMAFWSTLSALVIGIIVWWQQGGAVSILVPILLYLQGALPYFRKAQHASPRDSDI
;
A
#
# COMPACT_ATOMS: atom_id res chain seq x y z
N MET A 1 -5.92 -4.83 -12.15
CA MET A 1 -4.60 -4.18 -12.29
C MET A 1 -4.09 -3.58 -10.98
N GLY A 2 -4.78 -2.62 -10.35
CA GLY A 2 -4.32 -2.04 -9.07
C GLY A 2 -4.07 -3.05 -7.93
N GLY A 3 -4.88 -4.11 -7.83
CA GLY A 3 -4.65 -5.17 -6.83
C GLY A 3 -3.38 -5.99 -7.08
N LEU A 4 -3.04 -6.25 -8.35
CA LEU A 4 -1.77 -6.92 -8.70
C LEU A 4 -0.57 -6.05 -8.35
N ALA A 5 -0.66 -4.73 -8.61
CA ALA A 5 0.39 -3.80 -8.21
C ALA A 5 0.65 -3.87 -6.70
N MET A 6 -0.42 -3.85 -5.89
CA MET A 6 -0.27 -3.97 -4.44
C MET A 6 0.38 -5.30 -4.04
N MET A 7 -0.04 -6.43 -4.62
CA MET A 7 0.55 -7.75 -4.34
C MET A 7 2.04 -7.82 -4.66
N ILE A 8 2.45 -7.29 -5.81
CA ILE A 8 3.86 -7.25 -6.23
C ILE A 8 4.69 -6.46 -5.21
N ILE A 9 4.22 -5.29 -4.80
CA ILE A 9 4.92 -4.48 -3.80
C ILE A 9 4.99 -5.18 -2.44
N GLY A 10 3.90 -5.82 -2.00
CA GLY A 10 3.89 -6.62 -0.77
C GLY A 10 4.93 -7.74 -0.78
N ALA A 11 5.06 -8.44 -1.91
CA ALA A 11 6.07 -9.48 -2.09
C ALA A 11 7.50 -8.91 -2.07
N ILE A 12 7.75 -7.80 -2.79
CA ILE A 12 9.06 -7.12 -2.80
C ILE A 12 9.46 -6.71 -1.38
N LEU A 13 8.57 -6.05 -0.64
CA LEU A 13 8.86 -5.59 0.72
C LEU A 13 9.09 -6.75 1.69
N SER A 14 8.38 -7.87 1.50
CA SER A 14 8.61 -9.08 2.29
C SER A 14 9.96 -9.72 1.96
N MET A 15 10.36 -9.76 0.69
CA MET A 15 11.71 -10.21 0.32
C MET A 15 12.80 -9.30 0.88
N MET A 16 12.61 -7.97 0.84
CA MET A 16 13.54 -7.02 1.48
C MET A 16 13.67 -7.29 2.98
N MET A 17 12.54 -7.51 3.68
CA MET A 17 12.53 -7.88 5.09
C MET A 17 13.28 -9.18 5.34
N ALA A 18 13.11 -10.18 4.48
CA ALA A 18 13.83 -11.45 4.58
C ALA A 18 15.33 -11.27 4.45
N PHE A 19 15.78 -10.42 3.52
CA PHE A 19 17.21 -10.12 3.35
C PHE A 19 17.80 -9.40 4.56
N TYR A 20 17.05 -8.51 5.20
CA TYR A 20 17.51 -7.79 6.40
C TYR A 20 17.47 -8.63 7.68
N LEU A 21 16.47 -9.51 7.85
CA LEU A 21 16.26 -10.24 9.10
C LEU A 21 16.81 -11.67 9.10
N LEU A 22 17.06 -12.26 7.92
CA LEU A 22 17.61 -13.60 7.76
C LEU A 22 18.80 -13.61 6.78
N PRO A 23 19.85 -12.80 7.03
CA PRO A 23 21.00 -12.70 6.13
C PRO A 23 21.71 -14.05 5.93
N ASP A 24 21.76 -14.91 6.94
CA ASP A 24 22.38 -16.25 6.87
C ASP A 24 21.72 -17.18 5.84
N VAL A 25 20.42 -16.96 5.54
CA VAL A 25 19.64 -17.82 4.65
C VAL A 25 19.60 -17.26 3.24
N PHE A 26 19.49 -15.94 3.10
CA PHE A 26 19.28 -15.29 1.81
C PHE A 26 20.56 -14.62 1.24
N GLY A 27 21.63 -14.58 2.03
CA GLY A 27 22.91 -13.98 1.67
C GLY A 27 22.96 -12.48 1.95
N GLU A 28 24.02 -12.05 2.62
CA GLU A 28 24.29 -10.63 2.96
C GLU A 28 24.38 -9.73 1.71
N GLU A 29 24.77 -10.30 0.56
CA GLU A 29 25.01 -9.55 -0.68
C GLU A 29 23.74 -9.30 -1.52
N ALA A 30 22.61 -9.94 -1.21
CA ALA A 30 21.40 -9.86 -2.04
C ALA A 30 20.84 -8.43 -2.14
N LEU A 31 20.96 -7.64 -1.07
CA LEU A 31 20.54 -6.23 -1.03
C LEU A 31 21.56 -5.28 -1.66
N VAL A 32 22.81 -5.68 -1.78
CA VAL A 32 23.86 -4.89 -2.46
C VAL A 32 23.87 -5.19 -3.97
N SER A 33 23.26 -6.31 -4.36
CA SER A 33 23.16 -6.73 -5.75
C SER A 33 22.45 -5.68 -6.62
N ARG A 34 23.17 -5.21 -7.63
CA ARG A 34 22.62 -4.34 -8.68
C ARG A 34 21.40 -4.97 -9.36
N TRP A 35 21.43 -6.28 -9.63
CA TRP A 35 20.34 -7.00 -10.30
C TRP A 35 19.03 -6.96 -9.51
N TRP A 36 19.12 -7.06 -8.18
CA TRP A 36 17.96 -6.96 -7.30
C TRP A 36 17.26 -5.61 -7.48
N TRP A 37 18.00 -4.51 -7.42
CA TRP A 37 17.44 -3.17 -7.57
C TRP A 37 16.92 -2.88 -8.97
N GLU A 38 17.56 -3.39 -10.01
CA GLU A 38 17.04 -3.30 -11.38
C GLU A 38 15.68 -4.00 -11.51
N ILE A 39 15.52 -5.20 -10.94
CA ILE A 39 14.22 -5.90 -10.92
C ILE A 39 13.18 -5.11 -10.14
N VAL A 40 13.53 -4.62 -8.94
CA VAL A 40 12.63 -3.83 -8.10
C VAL A 40 12.16 -2.56 -8.84
N LEU A 41 13.07 -1.83 -9.49
CA LEU A 41 12.73 -0.61 -10.21
C LEU A 41 11.87 -0.88 -11.46
N ASN A 42 12.12 -1.95 -12.20
CA ASN A 42 11.27 -2.34 -13.33
C ASN A 42 9.86 -2.73 -12.87
N LEU A 43 9.76 -3.52 -11.79
CA LEU A 43 8.47 -3.87 -11.19
C LEU A 43 7.75 -2.64 -10.63
N GLN A 44 8.48 -1.63 -10.15
CA GLN A 44 7.90 -0.37 -9.72
C GLN A 44 7.27 0.42 -10.86
N ILE A 45 7.97 0.56 -11.98
CA ILE A 45 7.43 1.22 -13.17
C ILE A 45 6.14 0.53 -13.61
N LEU A 46 6.13 -0.81 -13.60
CA LEU A 46 4.93 -1.59 -13.90
C LEU A 46 3.80 -1.34 -12.89
N CYS A 47 4.10 -1.31 -11.58
CA CYS A 47 3.11 -1.05 -10.54
C CYS A 47 2.51 0.37 -10.64
N LEU A 48 3.34 1.36 -10.94
CA LEU A 48 2.90 2.74 -11.19
C LEU A 48 2.01 2.82 -12.43
N ALA A 49 2.38 2.15 -13.51
CA ALA A 49 1.54 2.05 -14.71
C ALA A 49 0.19 1.40 -14.39
N PHE A 50 0.16 0.29 -13.65
CA PHE A 50 -1.08 -0.36 -13.21
C PHE A 50 -1.94 0.55 -12.33
N MET A 51 -1.34 1.34 -11.44
CA MET A 51 -2.07 2.32 -10.64
C MET A 51 -2.65 3.44 -11.52
N TRP A 52 -1.88 3.95 -12.48
CA TRP A 52 -2.35 4.92 -13.45
C TRP A 52 -3.56 4.41 -14.23
N PHE A 53 -3.44 3.28 -14.93
CA PHE A 53 -4.53 2.72 -15.72
C PHE A 53 -5.75 2.35 -14.86
N CYS A 54 -5.55 1.96 -13.60
CA CYS A 54 -6.66 1.63 -12.70
C CYS A 54 -7.51 2.86 -12.29
N HIS A 55 -6.92 4.05 -12.24
CA HIS A 55 -7.58 5.25 -11.71
C HIS A 55 -7.81 6.35 -12.75
N HIS A 56 -7.07 6.36 -13.87
CA HIS A 56 -7.14 7.37 -14.93
C HIS A 56 -8.58 7.66 -15.39
N ASN A 57 -9.29 6.64 -15.88
CA ASN A 57 -10.64 6.80 -16.40
C ASN A 57 -11.59 7.31 -15.30
N ARG A 58 -11.41 6.86 -14.05
CA ARG A 58 -12.22 7.35 -12.92
C ARG A 58 -11.99 8.82 -12.65
N ILE A 59 -10.77 9.30 -12.79
CA ILE A 59 -10.44 10.72 -12.58
C ILE A 59 -11.03 11.59 -13.69
N ILE A 60 -11.00 11.12 -14.94
CA ILE A 60 -11.51 11.86 -16.10
C ILE A 60 -13.04 11.92 -16.09
N PHE A 61 -13.71 10.79 -15.87
CA PHE A 61 -15.17 10.70 -15.99
C PHE A 61 -15.93 11.11 -14.72
N SER A 62 -15.26 11.19 -13.57
CA SER A 62 -15.90 11.66 -12.34
C SER A 62 -16.01 13.19 -12.29
N ARG A 63 -17.09 13.70 -11.71
CA ARG A 63 -17.29 15.14 -11.46
C ARG A 63 -17.40 15.45 -9.97
N GLY A 64 -17.11 16.70 -9.63
CA GLY A 64 -17.21 17.21 -8.25
C GLY A 64 -16.41 16.39 -7.25
N TRP A 65 -17.03 16.07 -6.11
CA TRP A 65 -16.37 15.41 -4.99
C TRP A 65 -15.97 13.95 -5.30
N TRP A 66 -16.67 13.27 -6.21
CA TRP A 66 -16.29 11.93 -6.67
C TRP A 66 -14.92 11.93 -7.36
N ARG A 67 -14.63 12.99 -8.13
CA ARG A 67 -13.32 13.21 -8.74
C ARG A 67 -12.24 13.42 -7.69
N MET A 68 -12.53 14.24 -6.67
CA MET A 68 -11.59 14.48 -5.57
C MET A 68 -11.26 13.19 -4.81
N ARG A 69 -12.28 12.37 -4.52
CA ARG A 69 -12.08 11.04 -3.94
C ARG A 69 -11.25 10.12 -4.83
N ALA A 70 -11.51 10.10 -6.15
CA ALA A 70 -10.72 9.30 -7.09
C ALA A 70 -9.25 9.73 -7.14
N ILE A 71 -8.99 11.05 -7.20
CA ILE A 71 -7.63 11.62 -7.18
C ILE A 71 -6.91 11.24 -5.89
N VAL A 72 -7.58 11.35 -4.75
CA VAL A 72 -7.00 11.03 -3.45
C VAL A 72 -6.65 9.55 -3.32
N HIS A 73 -7.54 8.66 -3.78
CA HIS A 73 -7.23 7.22 -3.83
C HIS A 73 -6.09 6.91 -4.81
N PHE A 74 -6.00 7.64 -5.92
CA PHE A 74 -4.88 7.52 -6.86
C PHE A 74 -3.56 7.94 -6.21
N ILE A 75 -3.49 9.12 -5.58
CA ILE A 75 -2.29 9.60 -4.88
C ILE A 75 -1.87 8.61 -3.79
N THR A 76 -2.83 8.15 -2.98
CA THR A 76 -2.58 7.14 -1.95
C THR A 76 -2.02 5.84 -2.55
N GLY A 77 -2.60 5.39 -3.68
CA GLY A 77 -2.13 4.21 -4.40
C GLY A 77 -0.70 4.39 -4.92
N VAL A 78 -0.40 5.54 -5.53
CA VAL A 78 0.95 5.89 -6.02
C VAL A 78 1.96 5.92 -4.88
N VAL A 79 1.65 6.62 -3.78
CA VAL A 79 2.52 6.68 -2.59
C VAL A 79 2.77 5.28 -2.03
N SER A 80 1.71 4.45 -1.96
CA SER A 80 1.81 3.08 -1.45
C SER A 80 2.69 2.22 -2.35
N VAL A 81 2.55 2.31 -3.68
CA VAL A 81 3.38 1.48 -4.55
C VAL A 81 4.83 1.96 -4.60
N SER A 82 5.09 3.27 -4.50
CA SER A 82 6.44 3.85 -4.51
C SER A 82 7.30 3.52 -3.28
N TYR A 83 6.76 2.78 -2.31
CA TYR A 83 7.41 2.55 -1.01
C TYR A 83 8.82 1.92 -1.11
N PRO A 84 9.06 0.84 -1.90
CA PRO A 84 10.40 0.34 -2.15
C PRO A 84 11.42 1.36 -2.68
N VAL A 85 10.99 2.36 -3.47
CA VAL A 85 11.90 3.43 -3.93
C VAL A 85 12.29 4.33 -2.75
N GLY A 86 11.33 4.65 -1.88
CA GLY A 86 11.60 5.37 -0.64
C GLY A 86 12.60 4.61 0.26
N ILE A 87 12.43 3.30 0.40
CA ILE A 87 13.38 2.44 1.12
C ILE A 87 14.75 2.52 0.46
N MET A 88 14.86 2.37 -0.86
CA MET A 88 16.13 2.48 -1.57
C MET A 88 16.86 3.81 -1.29
N LEU A 89 16.13 4.93 -1.31
CA LEU A 89 16.70 6.25 -1.04
C LEU A 89 17.14 6.39 0.42
N ILE A 90 16.37 5.88 1.38
CA ILE A 90 16.75 5.86 2.80
C ILE A 90 17.96 4.95 3.02
N SER A 91 17.97 3.77 2.41
CA SER A 91 19.10 2.83 2.44
C SER A 91 20.37 3.47 1.87
N ALA A 92 20.26 4.24 0.77
CA ALA A 92 21.37 4.99 0.22
C ALA A 92 21.84 6.11 1.15
N TYR A 93 20.91 6.86 1.75
CA TYR A 93 21.22 7.97 2.65
C TYR A 93 21.89 7.50 3.95
N MET A 94 21.50 6.33 4.45
CA MET A 94 22.00 5.75 5.70
C MET A 94 23.14 4.74 5.47
N ASP A 95 23.69 4.67 4.25
CA ASP A 95 24.77 3.74 3.84
C ASP A 95 24.47 2.24 4.11
N TRP A 96 23.20 1.84 4.07
CA TRP A 96 22.75 0.46 4.32
C TRP A 96 23.20 -0.57 3.28
N PHE A 97 23.79 -0.10 2.17
CA PHE A 97 24.43 -0.96 1.17
C PHE A 97 25.84 -1.40 1.56
N ARG A 98 26.43 -0.76 2.59
CA ARG A 98 27.75 -1.09 3.11
C ARG A 98 27.67 -1.71 4.49
N GLU A 99 26.82 -1.16 5.34
CA GLU A 99 26.59 -1.64 6.70
C GLU A 99 25.13 -2.04 6.86
N ALA A 100 24.86 -3.32 7.13
CA ALA A 100 23.50 -3.79 7.28
C ALA A 100 22.77 -3.00 8.41
N PRO A 101 21.53 -2.56 8.18
CA PRO A 101 20.78 -1.83 9.20
C PRO A 101 20.50 -2.73 10.39
N SER A 102 20.48 -2.12 11.58
CA SER A 102 19.98 -2.81 12.76
C SER A 102 18.53 -3.23 12.56
N GLU A 103 18.14 -4.38 13.12
CA GLU A 103 16.75 -4.86 13.05
C GLU A 103 15.75 -3.75 13.43
N ARG A 104 16.06 -2.99 14.49
CA ARG A 104 15.23 -1.86 14.96
C ARG A 104 14.98 -0.81 13.88
N GLN A 105 15.98 -0.47 13.06
CA GLN A 105 15.83 0.50 11.97
C GLN A 105 14.91 -0.02 10.87
N VAL A 106 15.08 -1.28 10.49
CA VAL A 106 14.24 -1.97 9.50
C VAL A 106 12.78 -2.02 9.98
N TYR A 107 12.58 -2.33 11.25
CA TYR A 107 11.25 -2.32 11.88
C TYR A 107 10.61 -0.93 11.90
N LEU A 108 11.35 0.11 12.31
CA LEU A 108 10.83 1.48 12.29
C LEU A 108 10.44 1.94 10.89
N LEU A 109 11.24 1.57 9.89
CA LEU A 109 10.93 1.81 8.49
C LEU A 109 9.64 1.09 8.08
N MET A 110 9.45 -0.17 8.46
CA MET A 110 8.20 -0.87 8.16
C MET A 110 6.99 -0.28 8.88
N LEU A 111 7.12 0.08 10.15
CA LEU A 111 6.07 0.76 10.91
C LEU A 111 5.72 2.12 10.28
N GLY A 112 6.71 2.86 9.80
CA GLY A 112 6.49 4.09 9.04
C GLY A 112 5.67 3.84 7.77
N GLY A 113 5.96 2.76 7.04
CA GLY A 113 5.23 2.37 5.84
C GLY A 113 3.80 1.94 6.12
N VAL A 114 3.62 1.15 7.18
CA VAL A 114 2.32 0.74 7.70
C VAL A 114 1.50 1.96 8.13
N ALA A 115 2.11 2.90 8.85
CA ALA A 115 1.46 4.14 9.29
C ALA A 115 1.08 5.00 8.09
N LEU A 116 1.96 5.17 7.10
CA LEU A 116 1.69 5.92 5.88
C LEU A 116 0.53 5.29 5.08
N TRP A 117 0.54 3.96 4.94
CA TRP A 117 -0.55 3.22 4.31
C TRP A 117 -1.87 3.38 5.08
N ALA A 118 -1.84 3.30 6.42
CA ALA A 118 -3.01 3.49 7.26
C ALA A 118 -3.53 4.94 7.19
N VAL A 119 -2.66 5.93 7.18
CA VAL A 119 -3.07 7.33 6.99
C VAL A 119 -3.74 7.52 5.63
N GLY A 120 -3.12 7.02 4.56
CA GLY A 120 -3.66 7.14 3.21
C GLY A 120 -4.99 6.39 3.00
N ASN A 121 -5.16 5.22 3.62
CA ASN A 121 -6.38 4.44 3.47
C ASN A 121 -7.48 4.82 4.48
N PHE A 122 -7.13 5.43 5.61
CA PHE A 122 -8.08 5.70 6.69
C PHE A 122 -8.31 7.16 6.98
N VAL A 123 -7.25 7.89 7.32
CA VAL A 123 -7.34 9.29 7.71
C VAL A 123 -7.78 10.13 6.51
N VAL A 124 -7.15 9.90 5.37
CA VAL A 124 -7.35 10.70 4.17
C VAL A 124 -8.78 10.57 3.61
N PRO A 125 -9.40 9.38 3.46
CA PRO A 125 -10.79 9.28 3.00
C PRO A 125 -11.80 9.89 3.98
N ILE A 126 -11.54 9.83 5.29
CA ILE A 126 -12.38 10.47 6.32
C ILE A 126 -12.31 11.99 6.17
N ILE A 127 -11.11 12.56 6.02
CA ILE A 127 -10.93 14.00 5.79
C ILE A 127 -11.66 14.43 4.51
N VAL A 128 -11.49 13.69 3.40
CA VAL A 128 -12.19 13.99 2.14
C VAL A 128 -13.71 13.96 2.31
N TRP A 129 -14.24 12.98 3.06
CA TRP A 129 -15.66 12.90 3.36
C TRP A 129 -16.15 14.07 4.20
N LEU A 130 -15.39 14.48 5.23
CA LEU A 130 -15.71 15.64 6.08
C LEU A 130 -15.69 16.95 5.27
N MET A 131 -14.73 17.12 4.37
CA MET A 131 -14.64 18.30 3.50
C MET A 131 -15.76 18.35 2.45
N ALA A 132 -16.28 17.19 2.02
CA ALA A 132 -17.36 17.11 1.02
C ALA A 132 -18.76 17.31 1.63
N ARG A 133 -18.91 17.14 2.95
CA ARG A 133 -20.19 17.26 3.69
C ARG A 133 -20.93 18.60 3.48
N PRO A 134 -20.27 19.77 3.47
CA PRO A 134 -20.94 21.06 3.23
C PRO A 134 -21.42 21.24 1.78
N SER A 135 -20.74 20.59 0.81
CA SER A 135 -20.99 20.78 -0.62
C SER A 135 -22.08 19.86 -1.18
N ALA A 136 -22.53 18.87 -0.41
CA ALA A 136 -23.63 17.96 -0.76
C ALA A 136 -25.03 18.58 -0.58
N ARG A 137 -25.10 19.89 -0.27
CA ARG A 137 -26.35 20.67 -0.18
C ARG A 137 -26.90 21.13 -1.52
N SER A 138 -26.22 20.89 -2.64
CA SER A 138 -26.77 21.14 -3.99
C SER A 138 -27.48 19.89 -4.51
N ASP A 139 -28.72 20.07 -4.99
CA ASP A 139 -29.79 19.08 -5.23
C ASP A 139 -29.51 17.83 -6.11
N ASP A 140 -28.30 17.63 -6.64
CA ASP A 140 -28.07 16.62 -7.70
C ASP A 140 -27.20 15.42 -7.29
N ALA A 141 -26.81 15.33 -6.00
CA ALA A 141 -25.94 14.26 -5.53
C ALA A 141 -26.63 13.39 -4.47
N SER A 142 -26.86 12.12 -4.79
CA SER A 142 -27.34 11.12 -3.82
C SER A 142 -26.48 11.15 -2.55
N PRO A 143 -27.04 11.30 -1.34
CA PRO A 143 -26.26 11.45 -0.13
C PRO A 143 -25.46 10.17 0.15
N LEU A 144 -24.16 10.30 0.35
CA LEU A 144 -23.35 9.16 0.78
C LEU A 144 -23.76 8.71 2.17
N LYS A 145 -24.35 7.52 2.23
CA LYS A 145 -24.42 6.77 3.48
C LYS A 145 -23.01 6.21 3.74
N PHE A 146 -22.20 6.95 4.51
CA PHE A 146 -20.98 6.38 5.10
C PHE A 146 -21.42 5.22 6.00
N ARG A 147 -21.01 4.00 5.66
CA ARG A 147 -21.33 2.78 6.41
C ARG A 147 -20.09 2.36 7.21
N PRO A 148 -19.87 2.93 8.41
CA PRO A 148 -18.66 2.68 9.19
C PRO A 148 -18.48 1.20 9.52
N HIS A 149 -19.56 0.44 9.69
CA HIS A 149 -19.49 -1.00 9.98
C HIS A 149 -18.90 -1.82 8.81
N ILE A 150 -19.32 -1.58 7.56
CA ILE A 150 -18.75 -2.26 6.38
C ILE A 150 -17.29 -1.91 6.22
N TRP A 151 -16.99 -0.64 6.49
CA TRP A 151 -15.66 -0.10 6.39
C TRP A 151 -14.75 -0.75 7.46
N LEU A 152 -15.18 -0.78 8.72
CA LEU A 152 -14.49 -1.46 9.82
C LEU A 152 -14.30 -2.96 9.54
N MET A 153 -15.32 -3.67 9.05
CA MET A 153 -15.21 -5.10 8.71
C MET A 153 -14.26 -5.36 7.54
N ALA A 154 -14.20 -4.47 6.55
CA ALA A 154 -13.23 -4.59 5.46
C ALA A 154 -11.78 -4.38 5.91
N PHE A 155 -11.59 -3.68 7.03
CA PHE A 155 -10.28 -3.30 7.55
C PHE A 155 -9.86 -4.04 8.83
N TRP A 156 -10.78 -4.80 9.45
CA TRP A 156 -10.52 -5.54 10.69
C TRP A 156 -9.29 -6.43 10.58
N SER A 157 -9.14 -7.18 9.47
CA SER A 157 -7.97 -8.01 9.24
C SER A 157 -6.65 -7.22 9.16
N THR A 158 -6.65 -5.92 8.80
CA THR A 158 -5.40 -5.13 8.81
C THR A 158 -5.07 -4.80 10.23
N LEU A 159 -6.07 -4.33 10.97
CA LEU A 159 -5.92 -3.99 12.37
C LEU A 159 -5.40 -5.21 13.12
N SER A 160 -5.97 -6.40 12.86
CA SER A 160 -5.49 -7.68 13.38
C SER A 160 -4.06 -7.98 12.96
N ALA A 161 -3.70 -7.86 11.69
CA ALA A 161 -2.33 -8.13 11.20
C ALA A 161 -1.30 -7.14 11.79
N LEU A 162 -1.67 -5.88 11.95
CA LEU A 162 -0.88 -4.81 12.58
C LEU A 162 -0.68 -5.09 14.06
N VAL A 163 -1.76 -5.43 14.76
CA VAL A 163 -1.74 -5.79 16.19
C VAL A 163 -0.94 -7.07 16.39
N ILE A 164 -1.11 -8.09 15.55
CA ILE A 164 -0.29 -9.30 15.56
C ILE A 164 1.17 -8.95 15.30
N GLY A 165 1.48 -8.12 14.32
CA GLY A 165 2.85 -7.66 14.04
C GLY A 165 3.49 -6.94 15.23
N ILE A 166 2.73 -6.08 15.93
CA ILE A 166 3.19 -5.38 17.14
C ILE A 166 3.34 -6.36 18.32
N ILE A 167 2.43 -7.32 18.48
CA ILE A 167 2.50 -8.32 19.56
C ILE A 167 3.66 -9.28 19.35
N VAL A 168 3.86 -9.76 18.12
CA VAL A 168 5.01 -10.59 17.74
C VAL A 168 6.31 -9.83 17.98
N TRP A 169 6.38 -8.54 17.60
CA TRP A 169 7.52 -7.67 17.90
C TRP A 169 7.80 -7.56 19.41
N TRP A 170 6.76 -7.45 20.24
CA TRP A 170 6.94 -7.31 21.68
C TRP A 170 7.39 -8.61 22.36
N GLN A 171 7.03 -9.76 21.79
CA GLN A 171 7.27 -11.06 22.43
C GLN A 171 8.54 -11.77 21.96
N GLN A 172 8.80 -11.85 20.65
CA GLN A 172 9.96 -12.58 20.10
C GLN A 172 10.28 -12.03 18.70
N GLY A 173 11.44 -11.39 18.51
CA GLY A 173 11.91 -10.82 17.25
C GLY A 173 12.10 -11.86 16.14
N GLY A 174 11.00 -12.40 15.62
CA GLY A 174 10.98 -13.60 14.81
C GLY A 174 10.77 -13.36 13.32
N ALA A 175 11.18 -14.34 12.53
CA ALA A 175 10.99 -14.44 11.07
C ALA A 175 9.54 -14.20 10.59
N VAL A 176 8.54 -14.29 11.47
CA VAL A 176 7.12 -14.00 11.15
C VAL A 176 6.93 -12.54 10.73
N SER A 177 7.77 -11.63 11.21
CA SER A 177 7.80 -10.22 10.80
C SER A 177 7.92 -10.01 9.28
N ILE A 178 8.55 -10.97 8.58
CA ILE A 178 8.74 -10.95 7.13
C ILE A 178 7.41 -10.99 6.39
N LEU A 179 6.36 -11.58 6.99
CA LEU A 179 5.05 -11.71 6.35
C LEU A 179 4.16 -10.47 6.51
N VAL A 180 4.53 -9.53 7.38
CA VAL A 180 3.71 -8.34 7.65
C VAL A 180 3.47 -7.50 6.39
N PRO A 181 4.48 -7.18 5.55
CA PRO A 181 4.26 -6.36 4.36
C PRO A 181 3.33 -7.03 3.34
N ILE A 182 3.50 -8.32 3.04
CA ILE A 182 2.65 -9.01 2.07
C ILE A 182 1.19 -9.10 2.54
N LEU A 183 0.95 -9.35 3.84
CA LEU A 183 -0.41 -9.39 4.39
C LEU A 183 -1.10 -8.02 4.31
N LEU A 184 -0.35 -6.96 4.59
CA LEU A 184 -0.85 -5.59 4.59
C LEU A 184 -1.19 -5.11 3.16
N TYR A 185 -0.30 -5.39 2.21
CA TYR A 185 -0.53 -5.07 0.80
C TYR A 185 -1.58 -5.96 0.14
N LEU A 186 -1.69 -7.24 0.52
CA LEU A 186 -2.79 -8.11 0.09
C LEU A 186 -4.14 -7.50 0.48
N GLN A 187 -4.22 -6.91 1.66
CA GLN A 187 -5.44 -6.23 2.05
C GLN A 187 -5.69 -4.94 1.28
N GLY A 188 -4.64 -4.15 1.03
CA GLY A 188 -4.73 -3.03 0.09
C GLY A 188 -5.19 -3.47 -1.30
N ALA A 189 -4.92 -4.72 -1.70
CA ALA A 189 -5.36 -5.31 -2.96
C ALA A 189 -6.83 -5.75 -2.96
N LEU A 190 -7.40 -6.16 -1.82
CA LEU A 190 -8.77 -6.70 -1.72
C LEU A 190 -9.85 -5.78 -2.33
N PRO A 191 -9.87 -4.46 -2.09
CA PRO A 191 -10.84 -3.56 -2.73
C PRO A 191 -10.76 -3.58 -4.26
N TYR A 192 -9.55 -3.72 -4.81
CA TYR A 192 -9.35 -3.82 -6.26
C TYR A 192 -9.84 -5.14 -6.82
N PHE A 193 -9.62 -6.25 -6.10
CA PHE A 193 -10.09 -7.57 -6.52
C PHE A 193 -11.62 -7.69 -6.42
N ARG A 194 -12.22 -7.22 -5.32
CA ARG A 194 -13.68 -7.17 -5.19
C ARG A 194 -14.33 -6.33 -6.28
N LYS A 195 -13.74 -5.18 -6.61
CA LYS A 195 -14.23 -4.35 -7.71
C LYS A 195 -14.09 -5.05 -9.07
N ALA A 196 -13.02 -5.80 -9.29
CA ALA A 196 -12.87 -6.58 -10.53
C ALA A 196 -13.91 -7.70 -10.65
N GLN A 197 -14.28 -8.34 -9.54
CA GLN A 197 -15.34 -9.38 -9.53
C GLN A 197 -16.74 -8.83 -9.81
N HIS A 198 -16.99 -7.57 -9.46
CA HIS A 198 -18.27 -6.89 -9.69
C HIS A 198 -18.30 -6.05 -10.97
N ALA A 199 -17.19 -5.92 -11.69
CA ALA A 199 -17.17 -5.29 -13.01
C ALA A 199 -17.81 -6.26 -14.01
N SER A 200 -19.05 -5.99 -14.39
CA SER A 200 -19.72 -6.71 -15.47
C SER A 200 -18.93 -6.52 -16.78
N PRO A 201 -18.83 -7.53 -17.66
CA PRO A 201 -18.24 -7.39 -19.00
C PRO A 201 -18.91 -6.31 -19.87
N ARG A 202 -20.06 -5.78 -19.44
CA ARG A 202 -20.79 -4.70 -20.11
C ARG A 202 -20.25 -3.29 -19.83
N ASP A 203 -19.41 -3.12 -18.81
CA ASP A 203 -18.88 -1.80 -18.40
C ASP A 203 -17.43 -1.57 -18.93
N SER A 204 -16.90 -2.45 -19.79
CA SER A 204 -15.57 -2.30 -20.40
C SER A 204 -15.57 -1.52 -21.73
N ASP A 205 -16.74 -1.12 -22.22
CA ASP A 205 -16.90 -0.44 -23.52
C ASP A 205 -17.20 1.08 -23.38
N ILE A 206 -16.78 1.72 -22.28
CA ILE A 206 -16.86 3.19 -22.11
C ILE A 206 -15.56 3.77 -21.55
#